data_AF-A0A7C6PIZ6-F1
#
_entry.id   AF-A0A7C6PIZ6-F1
#
_cell.length_a   1.000
_cell.length_b   1.000
_cell.length_c   1.000
_cell.angle_alpha   90.00
_cell.angle_beta   90.00
_cell.angle_gamma   90.00
#
_symmetry.space_group_name_H-M   'P 1'
#
loop_
_entity.id
_entity.type
_entity.pdbx_description
1 polymer ?
#
loop_
_entity_poly.entity_id
_entity_poly.type
_entity_poly.pdbx_seq_one_letter_code
_entity_poly.pdbx_strand_id
1 'polypeptide(L)'
;MARQTGAKGRQVKPTELLTGALDEISATPKDPDRRIVVVVMGRDRIGIIATITGVLAKHSVNVLDITQSIFGQLFAMTLVGDLTRADLPFGELKRELVAAGKTLGVQVIAQKETVFHRMHRP
;
A
#
# COMPACT_ATOMS: atom_id res chain seq x y z
N MET A 1 10.99 -59.54 23.88
CA MET A 1 10.92 -59.26 22.43
C MET A 1 10.48 -57.81 22.23
N ALA A 2 11.16 -57.11 21.31
CA ALA A 2 10.97 -55.76 20.72
C ALA A 2 9.98 -54.78 21.37
N ARG A 3 10.44 -53.68 22.00
CA ARG A 3 10.96 -52.38 21.48
C ARG A 3 9.90 -51.46 20.86
N GLN A 4 9.86 -50.26 21.46
CA GLN A 4 8.93 -49.14 21.30
C GLN A 4 8.99 -48.46 19.92
N THR A 5 7.83 -47.96 19.50
CA THR A 5 7.56 -47.03 18.40
C THR A 5 8.10 -45.63 18.71
N GLY A 6 9.09 -45.17 17.94
CA GLY A 6 9.62 -43.81 18.02
C GLY A 6 8.80 -42.83 17.18
N ALA A 7 7.99 -42.01 17.83
CA ALA A 7 7.41 -40.81 17.22
C ALA A 7 8.53 -39.76 17.06
N LYS A 8 9.05 -39.59 15.84
CA LYS A 8 9.99 -38.52 15.51
C LYS A 8 9.24 -37.19 15.56
N GLY A 9 9.39 -36.45 16.66
CA GLY A 9 9.07 -35.02 16.71
C GLY A 9 9.93 -34.29 15.69
N ARG A 10 9.28 -33.70 14.68
CA ARG A 10 9.95 -32.92 13.63
C ARG A 10 10.44 -31.62 14.26
N GLN A 11 11.72 -31.58 14.63
CA GLN A 11 12.38 -30.37 15.09
C GLN A 11 12.51 -29.43 13.88
N VAL A 12 11.62 -28.44 13.80
CA VAL A 12 11.70 -27.36 12.80
C VAL A 12 12.93 -26.51 13.07
N LYS A 13 13.72 -26.25 12.02
CA LYS A 13 14.98 -25.52 12.16
C LYS A 13 14.69 -24.03 12.45
N PRO A 14 15.48 -23.33 13.28
CA PRO A 14 15.26 -21.91 13.58
C PRO A 14 15.15 -20.99 12.35
N THR A 15 15.77 -21.39 11.23
CA THR A 15 15.69 -20.69 9.94
C THR A 15 14.32 -20.82 9.25
N GLU A 16 13.59 -21.92 9.46
CA GLU A 16 12.23 -22.12 8.88
C GLU A 16 11.17 -21.24 9.59
N LEU A 17 11.38 -20.95 10.89
CA LEU A 17 10.56 -20.01 11.67
C LEU A 17 10.71 -18.56 11.18
N LEU A 18 11.92 -18.18 10.75
CA LEU A 18 12.18 -16.83 10.21
C LEU A 18 11.63 -16.68 8.79
N THR A 19 11.69 -17.71 7.94
CA THR A 19 11.10 -17.67 6.59
C THR A 19 9.58 -17.52 6.65
N GLY A 20 8.89 -18.27 7.52
CA GLY A 20 7.45 -18.12 7.71
C GLY A 20 7.03 -16.76 8.28
N ALA A 21 7.84 -16.18 9.18
CA ALA A 21 7.60 -14.84 9.69
C ALA A 21 7.79 -13.75 8.61
N LEU A 22 8.74 -13.92 7.68
CA LEU A 22 8.93 -12.99 6.55
C LEU A 22 7.77 -13.04 5.54
N ASP A 23 7.18 -14.21 5.32
CA ASP A 23 5.98 -14.37 4.49
C ASP A 23 4.76 -13.69 5.13
N GLU A 24 4.61 -13.73 6.46
CA GLU A 24 3.56 -13.01 7.19
C GLU A 24 3.75 -11.48 7.16
N ILE A 25 5.01 -11.01 7.16
CA ILE A 25 5.34 -9.57 7.05
C ILE A 25 5.10 -9.04 5.62
N SER A 26 5.08 -9.92 4.61
CA SER A 26 4.89 -9.59 3.19
C SER A 26 3.53 -10.04 2.63
N ALA A 27 2.49 -10.14 3.46
CA ALA A 27 1.13 -10.33 2.94
C ALA A 27 0.62 -9.01 2.36
N THR A 28 1.01 -8.67 1.13
CA THR A 28 0.30 -7.66 0.33
C THR A 28 -1.16 -8.12 0.26
N PRO A 29 -2.15 -7.37 0.76
CA PRO A 29 -3.53 -7.81 0.71
C PRO A 29 -3.89 -8.04 -0.75
N LYS A 30 -4.30 -9.27 -1.11
CA LYS A 30 -4.71 -9.60 -2.49
C LYS A 30 -6.09 -9.03 -2.84
N ASP A 31 -6.75 -8.38 -1.90
CA ASP A 31 -8.08 -7.84 -2.04
C ASP A 31 -8.05 -6.41 -2.64
N PRO A 32 -8.46 -6.24 -3.91
CA PRO A 32 -8.50 -4.93 -4.54
C PRO A 32 -9.48 -3.95 -3.87
N ASP A 33 -10.44 -4.41 -3.04
CA ASP A 33 -11.38 -3.52 -2.35
C ASP A 33 -10.75 -2.81 -1.16
N ARG A 34 -9.61 -3.33 -0.69
CA ARG A 34 -8.80 -2.78 0.41
C ARG A 34 -7.58 -2.02 -0.09
N ARG A 35 -7.46 -1.81 -1.40
CA ARG A 35 -6.36 -1.03 -1.97
C ARG A 35 -6.84 0.30 -2.52
N ILE A 36 -5.98 1.29 -2.41
CA ILE A 36 -6.16 2.63 -2.95
C ILE A 36 -5.07 2.90 -3.98
N VAL A 37 -5.45 3.50 -5.10
CA VAL A 37 -4.52 4.10 -6.07
C VAL A 37 -4.65 5.61 -5.94
N VAL A 38 -3.53 6.27 -5.66
CA VAL A 38 -3.41 7.73 -5.59
C VAL A 38 -2.54 8.18 -6.75
N VAL A 39 -3.07 9.05 -7.60
CA VAL A 39 -2.34 9.68 -8.70
C VAL A 39 -2.17 11.15 -8.39
N VAL A 40 -0.96 11.65 -8.50
CA VAL A 40 -0.58 13.04 -8.25
C VAL A 40 0.07 13.60 -9.51
N MET A 41 -0.38 14.77 -9.96
CA MET A 41 0.18 15.45 -11.14
C MET A 41 0.27 16.94 -10.90
N GLY A 42 1.38 17.56 -11.28
CA GLY A 42 1.53 19.02 -11.18
C GLY A 42 2.97 19.47 -11.36
N ARG A 43 3.25 20.74 -11.08
CA ARG A 43 4.61 21.28 -11.17
C ARG A 43 5.47 20.74 -10.02
N ASP A 44 6.65 20.24 -10.33
CA ASP A 44 7.55 19.68 -9.31
C ASP A 44 7.92 20.72 -8.24
N ARG A 45 7.88 20.28 -6.98
CA ARG A 45 8.27 21.07 -5.82
C ARG A 45 8.55 20.19 -4.61
N ILE A 46 9.36 20.71 -3.70
CA ILE A 46 9.66 20.09 -2.43
C ILE A 46 8.36 19.86 -1.64
N GLY A 47 8.25 18.68 -1.04
CA GLY A 47 7.18 18.34 -0.10
C GLY A 47 5.99 17.58 -0.69
N ILE A 48 5.91 17.35 -2.01
CA ILE A 48 4.81 16.58 -2.61
C ILE A 48 4.71 15.19 -1.98
N ILE A 49 5.78 14.41 -2.06
CA ILE A 49 5.81 13.03 -1.53
C ILE A 49 5.52 13.05 -0.03
N ALA A 50 6.26 13.86 0.74
CA ALA A 50 6.13 13.94 2.19
C ALA A 50 4.72 14.30 2.67
N THR A 51 4.06 15.23 1.99
CA THR A 51 2.69 15.63 2.36
C THR A 51 1.70 14.51 2.06
N ILE A 52 1.79 13.92 0.86
CA ILE A 52 0.87 12.86 0.44
C ILE A 52 1.06 11.61 1.30
N THR A 53 2.29 11.13 1.48
CA THR A 53 2.57 9.98 2.34
C THR A 53 2.33 10.29 3.81
N GLY A 54 2.50 11.55 4.25
CA GLY A 54 2.15 12.00 5.59
C GLY A 54 0.65 11.86 5.89
N VAL A 55 -0.23 12.24 4.95
CA VAL A 55 -1.68 12.01 5.09
C VAL A 55 -1.99 10.52 5.19
N LEU A 56 -1.36 9.69 4.34
CA LEU A 56 -1.56 8.23 4.38
C LEU A 56 -1.09 7.62 5.71
N ALA A 57 0.09 7.99 6.18
CA ALA A 57 0.67 7.49 7.42
C ALA A 57 -0.14 7.92 8.65
N LYS A 58 -0.62 9.18 8.69
CA LYS A 58 -1.52 9.69 9.73
C LYS A 58 -2.75 8.80 9.89
N HIS A 59 -3.24 8.23 8.78
CA HIS A 59 -4.42 7.39 8.74
C HIS A 59 -4.10 5.90 8.61
N SER A 60 -2.90 5.47 9.04
CA SER A 60 -2.49 4.06 9.08
C SER A 60 -2.62 3.32 7.73
N VAL A 61 -2.48 4.03 6.61
CA VAL A 61 -2.45 3.45 5.26
C VAL A 61 -1.01 3.06 4.93
N ASN A 62 -0.77 1.76 4.75
CA ASN A 62 0.54 1.27 4.36
C ASN A 62 0.78 1.51 2.86
N VAL A 63 1.97 1.97 2.47
CA VAL A 63 2.33 2.16 1.06
C VAL A 63 2.90 0.84 0.53
N LEU A 64 2.26 0.29 -0.49
CA LEU A 64 2.64 -0.98 -1.11
C LEU A 64 3.58 -0.78 -2.29
N ASP A 65 3.31 0.26 -3.09
CA ASP A 65 4.11 0.60 -4.26
C ASP A 65 4.03 2.10 -4.54
N ILE A 66 5.10 2.64 -5.12
CA ILE A 66 5.20 4.03 -5.51
C ILE A 66 6.04 4.13 -6.77
N THR A 67 5.48 4.73 -7.81
CA THR A 67 6.20 5.06 -9.04
C THR A 67 6.04 6.54 -9.32
N GLN A 68 7.13 7.20 -9.68
CA GLN A 68 7.14 8.61 -10.02
C GLN A 68 7.90 8.85 -11.32
N SER A 69 7.55 9.94 -12.00
CA SER A 69 8.26 10.40 -13.17
C SER A 69 8.30 11.92 -13.19
N ILE A 70 9.42 12.46 -13.66
CA ILE A 70 9.65 13.90 -13.80
C ILE A 70 9.97 14.18 -15.26
N PHE A 71 9.14 15.00 -15.89
CA PHE A 71 9.32 15.43 -17.27
C PHE A 71 9.48 16.96 -17.30
N GLY A 72 10.73 17.41 -17.31
CA GLY A 72 11.06 18.82 -17.16
C GLY A 72 10.60 19.36 -15.80
N GLN A 73 9.57 20.21 -15.80
CA GLN A 73 9.00 20.79 -14.58
C GLN A 73 7.71 20.08 -14.13
N LEU A 74 7.27 19.04 -14.85
CA LEU A 74 6.08 18.26 -14.52
C LEU A 74 6.48 17.07 -13.63
N PHE A 75 5.80 16.94 -12.49
CA PHE A 75 5.85 15.81 -11.59
C PHE A 75 4.58 14.98 -11.78
N ALA A 76 4.75 13.67 -11.95
CA ALA A 76 3.67 12.69 -11.95
C ALA A 76 4.05 11.54 -11.01
N MET A 77 3.12 11.12 -10.16
CA MET A 77 3.32 10.02 -9.22
C MET A 77 2.07 9.17 -9.11
N THR A 78 2.25 7.87 -9.05
CA THR A 78 1.23 6.88 -8.70
C THR A 78 1.68 6.17 -7.44
N LEU A 79 0.78 6.04 -6.47
CA LEU A 79 0.99 5.33 -5.23
C LEU A 79 -0.12 4.31 -5.04
N VAL A 80 0.24 3.09 -4.67
CA VAL A 80 -0.68 2.04 -4.25
C VAL A 80 -0.57 1.88 -2.73
N GLY A 81 -1.70 1.99 -2.04
CA GLY A 81 -1.78 1.87 -0.59
C GLY A 81 -2.73 0.76 -0.15
N ASP A 82 -2.50 0.22 1.04
CA ASP A 82 -3.35 -0.74 1.73
C ASP A 82 -4.18 -0.04 2.82
N LEU A 83 -5.50 -0.10 2.66
CA LEU A 83 -6.50 0.47 3.56
C LEU A 83 -6.91 -0.48 4.69
N THR A 84 -6.30 -1.67 4.82
CA THR A 84 -6.70 -2.69 5.81
C THR A 84 -6.70 -2.17 7.25
N ARG A 85 -5.75 -1.28 7.57
CA ARG A 85 -5.61 -0.64 8.89
C ARG A 85 -6.08 0.82 8.92
N ALA A 86 -6.70 1.31 7.84
CA ALA A 86 -7.11 2.69 7.76
C ALA A 86 -8.14 3.03 8.85
N ASP A 87 -7.90 4.11 9.58
CA ASP A 87 -8.78 4.58 10.65
C ASP A 87 -9.86 5.57 10.15
N LEU A 88 -9.81 5.91 8.86
CA LEU A 88 -10.68 6.90 8.23
C LEU A 88 -11.45 6.26 7.05
N PRO A 89 -12.75 6.56 6.87
CA PRO A 89 -13.48 6.12 5.69
C PRO A 89 -12.83 6.66 4.40
N PHE A 90 -12.80 5.83 3.35
CA PHE A 90 -12.17 6.17 2.07
C PHE A 90 -12.59 7.55 1.51
N GLY A 91 -13.88 7.88 1.63
CA GLY A 91 -14.40 9.16 1.13
C GLY A 91 -13.77 10.37 1.82
N GLU A 92 -13.42 10.26 3.11
CA GLU A 92 -12.79 11.34 3.86
C GLU A 92 -11.28 11.37 3.63
N LEU A 93 -10.64 10.20 3.56
CA LEU A 93 -9.23 10.08 3.18
C LEU A 93 -8.98 10.73 1.81
N LYS A 94 -9.87 10.46 0.84
CA LYS A 94 -9.85 11.10 -0.47
C LYS A 94 -9.96 12.62 -0.37
N ARG A 95 -10.82 13.15 0.51
CA ARG A 95 -10.94 14.60 0.71
C ARG A 95 -9.67 15.20 1.30
N GLU A 96 -9.04 14.55 2.28
CA GLU A 96 -7.77 15.00 2.87
C GLU A 96 -6.64 15.01 1.82
N LEU A 97 -6.50 13.93 1.03
CA LEU A 97 -5.51 13.85 -0.04
C LEU A 97 -5.70 14.93 -1.11
N VAL A 98 -6.95 15.19 -1.52
CA VAL A 98 -7.28 16.27 -2.47
C VAL A 98 -6.97 17.65 -1.88
N ALA A 99 -7.28 17.87 -0.60
CA ALA A 99 -6.99 19.13 0.07
C ALA A 99 -5.47 19.37 0.18
N ALA A 100 -4.70 18.34 0.54
CA ALA A 100 -3.24 18.37 0.56
C ALA A 100 -2.63 18.65 -0.82
N GLY A 101 -3.22 18.07 -1.89
CA GLY A 101 -2.82 18.40 -3.26
C GLY A 101 -3.03 19.88 -3.59
N LYS A 102 -4.20 20.43 -3.24
CA LYS A 102 -4.53 21.84 -3.48
C LYS A 102 -3.57 22.80 -2.78
N THR A 103 -3.18 22.53 -1.54
CA THR A 103 -2.21 23.39 -0.82
C THR A 103 -0.83 23.38 -1.48
N LEU A 104 -0.46 22.26 -2.09
CA LEU A 104 0.79 22.12 -2.84
C LEU A 104 0.69 22.61 -4.30
N GLY A 105 -0.50 22.97 -4.80
CA GLY A 105 -0.69 23.35 -6.19
C GLY A 105 -0.55 22.18 -7.17
N VAL A 106 -0.85 20.96 -6.71
CA VAL A 106 -0.88 19.73 -7.54
C VAL A 106 -2.29 19.14 -7.55
N GLN A 107 -2.62 18.43 -8.62
CA GLN A 107 -3.85 17.66 -8.71
C GLN A 107 -3.64 16.29 -8.07
N VAL A 108 -4.61 15.85 -7.27
CA VAL A 108 -4.61 14.53 -6.64
C VAL A 108 -5.92 13.82 -6.99
N ILE A 109 -5.80 12.58 -7.45
CA ILE A 109 -6.92 11.67 -7.69
C ILE A 109 -6.70 10.45 -6.81
N ALA A 110 -7.74 10.05 -6.08
CA ALA A 110 -7.73 8.85 -5.26
C ALA A 110 -8.94 7.97 -5.59
N GLN A 111 -8.69 6.69 -5.83
CA GLN A 111 -9.69 5.67 -6.16
C GLN A 111 -9.36 4.35 -5.48
N LYS A 112 -10.37 3.56 -5.15
CA LYS A 112 -10.15 2.16 -4.77
C LYS A 112 -9.68 1.36 -5.99
N GLU A 113 -8.79 0.40 -5.78
CA GLU A 113 -8.25 -0.41 -6.89
C GLU A 113 -9.33 -1.23 -7.61
N THR A 114 -10.41 -1.62 -6.91
CA THR A 114 -11.54 -2.33 -7.54
C THR A 114 -12.19 -1.60 -8.69
N VAL A 115 -12.12 -0.26 -8.72
CA VAL A 115 -12.65 0.51 -9.84
C VAL A 115 -11.95 0.12 -11.15
N PHE A 116 -10.64 -0.19 -11.10
CA PHE A 116 -9.86 -0.60 -12.27
C PHE A 116 -10.06 -2.08 -12.63
N HIS A 117 -10.20 -2.96 -11.64
CA HIS A 117 -10.50 -4.38 -11.87
C HIS A 117 -11.87 -4.58 -12.55
N ARG A 118 -12.84 -3.70 -12.33
CA ARG A 118 -14.15 -3.78 -13.00
C ARG A 118 -14.14 -3.32 -14.47
N MET A 119 -13.08 -2.65 -14.93
CA MET A 119 -12.94 -2.19 -16.32
C MET A 119 -12.34 -3.25 -17.26
N HIS A 120 -11.66 -4.27 -16.72
CA HIS A 120 -11.05 -5.37 -17.49
C HIS A 120 -11.63 -6.73 -17.05
N ARG A 121 -12.95 -6.92 -17.26
CA ARG A 121 -13.49 -8.28 -17.37
C ARG A 121 -13.28 -8.75 -18.83
N PRO A 122 -12.55 -9.85 -19.10
CA PRO A 122 -12.85 -10.64 -20.29
C PRO A 122 -14.27 -11.23 -20.21
#